data_AF-A0A090M5E1-F1
#
_entry.id   AF-A0A090M5E1-F1
#
_cell.length_a   1.000
_cell.length_b   1.000
_cell.length_c   1.000
_cell.angle_alpha   90.00
_cell.angle_beta   90.00
_cell.angle_gamma   90.00
#
_symmetry.space_group_name_H-M   'P 1'
#
loop_
_entity.id
_entity.type
_entity.pdbx_description
1 polymer ?
#
loop_
_entity_poly.entity_id
_entity_poly.type
_entity_poly.pdbx_seq_one_letter_code
_entity_poly.pdbx_strand_id
1 'polypeptide(L)'
;MRLYRHTLRTILSWCVDRNIFYEERDRVRAAFAANAALVDRGAIERALSDGEKTLESYAHPDPYIIPTMYGGSKYARNPEPPSGVSMVFDFGREEYAKPK
;
A
#
# COMPACT_ATOMS: atom_id res chain seq x y z
N MET A 1 -11.04 -1.87 10.28
CA MET A 1 -11.11 -2.50 8.94
C MET A 1 -9.75 -2.47 8.19
N ARG A 2 -8.64 -2.88 8.84
CA ARG A 2 -7.33 -2.97 8.17
C ARG A 2 -7.03 -4.39 7.66
N LEU A 3 -7.41 -5.42 8.43
CA LEU A 3 -7.17 -6.83 8.11
C LEU A 3 -7.78 -7.24 6.76
N TYR A 4 -9.10 -7.11 6.59
CA TYR A 4 -9.80 -7.48 5.35
C TYR A 4 -9.19 -6.86 4.09
N ARG A 5 -8.90 -5.55 4.13
CA ARG A 5 -8.28 -4.84 2.99
C ARG A 5 -6.87 -5.36 2.71
N HIS A 6 -6.11 -5.66 3.75
CA HIS A 6 -4.76 -6.21 3.60
C HIS A 6 -4.82 -7.62 3.00
N THR A 7 -5.71 -8.49 3.48
CA THR A 7 -5.92 -9.84 2.92
C THR A 7 -6.21 -9.80 1.42
N LEU A 8 -7.13 -8.94 0.96
CA LEU A 8 -7.43 -8.82 -0.46
C LEU A 8 -6.23 -8.33 -1.29
N ARG A 9 -5.39 -7.44 -0.75
CA ARG A 9 -4.16 -6.98 -1.42
C ARG A 9 -3.11 -8.08 -1.50
N THR A 10 -2.97 -8.88 -0.44
CA THR A 10 -2.08 -10.04 -0.42
C THR A 10 -2.51 -11.08 -1.45
N ILE A 11 -3.80 -11.42 -1.52
CA ILE A 11 -4.34 -12.33 -2.54
C ILE A 11 -4.06 -11.79 -3.94
N LEU A 12 -4.31 -10.50 -4.18
CA LEU A 12 -4.06 -9.88 -5.49
C LEU A 12 -2.57 -9.85 -5.87
N SER A 13 -1.67 -9.89 -4.89
CA SER A 13 -0.22 -9.97 -5.15
C SER A 13 0.20 -11.38 -5.58
N TRP A 14 -0.50 -12.43 -5.11
CA TRP A 14 -0.29 -13.81 -5.56
C TRP A 14 -1.05 -14.14 -6.85
N CYS A 15 -2.32 -13.74 -6.94
CA CYS A 15 -3.20 -14.04 -8.05
C CYS A 15 -3.01 -13.01 -9.17
N VAL A 16 -2.29 -13.41 -10.21
CA VAL A 16 -2.16 -12.61 -11.44
C VAL A 16 -3.49 -12.53 -12.20
N ASP A 17 -4.27 -13.63 -12.20
CA ASP A 17 -5.57 -13.74 -12.89
C ASP A 17 -6.73 -13.25 -12.01
N ARG A 18 -7.69 -12.54 -12.64
CA ARG A 18 -8.89 -12.01 -11.98
C ARG A 18 -9.92 -13.07 -11.62
N ASN A 19 -10.05 -14.14 -12.39
CA ASN A 19 -11.01 -15.19 -12.11
C ASN A 19 -10.68 -15.88 -10.77
N ILE A 20 -9.40 -16.25 -10.60
CA ILE A 20 -8.88 -16.83 -9.35
C ILE A 20 -9.05 -15.83 -8.19
N PHE A 21 -8.75 -14.56 -8.43
CA PHE A 21 -8.93 -13.52 -7.40
C PHE A 21 -10.39 -13.40 -6.93
N TYR A 22 -11.38 -13.49 -7.83
CA TYR A 22 -12.78 -13.36 -7.43
C TYR A 22 -13.27 -14.54 -6.60
N GLU A 23 -12.87 -15.76 -6.94
CA GLU A 23 -13.18 -16.95 -6.16
C GLU A 23 -12.60 -16.84 -4.74
N GLU A 24 -11.32 -16.49 -4.63
CA GLU A 24 -10.66 -16.34 -3.32
C GLU A 24 -11.20 -15.14 -2.51
N ARG A 25 -11.55 -14.03 -3.18
CA ARG A 25 -12.22 -12.89 -2.54
C ARG A 25 -13.53 -13.31 -1.89
N ASP A 26 -14.34 -14.10 -2.59
CA ASP A 26 -15.65 -14.53 -2.10
C ASP A 26 -15.51 -15.51 -0.94
N ARG A 27 -14.52 -16.42 -1.01
CA ARG A 27 -14.14 -17.29 0.10
C ARG A 27 -13.75 -16.49 1.35
N VAL A 28 -12.87 -15.50 1.21
CA VAL A 28 -12.47 -14.63 2.33
C VAL A 28 -13.67 -13.86 2.86
N ARG A 29 -14.51 -13.30 1.99
CA ARG A 29 -15.70 -12.55 2.42
C ARG A 29 -16.65 -13.42 3.23
N ALA A 30 -16.87 -14.67 2.83
CA ALA A 30 -17.66 -15.63 3.58
C ALA A 30 -17.07 -15.93 4.97
N ALA A 31 -15.74 -16.07 5.06
CA ALA A 31 -15.06 -16.29 6.34
C ALA A 31 -15.21 -15.09 7.30
N PHE A 32 -15.09 -13.85 6.80
CA PHE A 32 -15.36 -12.66 7.61
C PHE A 32 -16.83 -12.54 8.00
N ALA A 33 -17.76 -12.87 7.11
CA ALA A 33 -19.20 -12.85 7.39
C ALA A 33 -19.59 -13.86 8.47
N ALA A 34 -19.00 -15.07 8.46
CA ALA A 34 -19.24 -16.08 9.48
C ALA A 34 -18.88 -15.61 10.90
N ASN A 35 -17.89 -14.71 11.02
CA ASN A 35 -17.44 -14.15 12.29
C ASN A 35 -18.07 -12.78 12.61
N ALA A 36 -18.95 -12.25 11.75
CA ALA A 36 -19.52 -10.91 11.92
C ALA A 36 -20.51 -10.81 13.09
N ALA A 37 -21.09 -11.95 13.50
CA ALA A 37 -22.04 -12.02 14.62
C ALA A 37 -21.35 -12.22 15.98
N LEU A 38 -20.02 -12.26 16.04
CA LEU A 38 -19.29 -12.36 17.31
C LEU A 38 -19.49 -11.08 18.13
N VAL A 39 -19.95 -11.26 19.38
CA VAL A 39 -20.18 -10.17 20.34
C VAL A 39 -19.17 -10.22 21.49
N ASP A 40 -18.74 -11.42 21.88
CA ASP A 40 -17.77 -11.59 22.95
C ASP A 40 -16.40 -11.03 22.54
N ARG A 41 -15.86 -10.12 23.36
CA ARG A 41 -14.60 -9.44 23.08
C ARG A 41 -13.42 -10.43 23.04
N GLY A 42 -13.41 -11.43 23.92
CA GLY A 42 -12.35 -12.43 23.95
C GLY A 42 -12.34 -13.31 22.70
N ALA A 43 -13.52 -13.66 22.18
CA ALA A 43 -13.66 -14.36 20.91
C ALA A 43 -13.26 -13.50 19.70
N ILE A 44 -13.62 -12.21 19.69
CA ILE A 44 -13.22 -11.28 18.62
C ILE A 44 -11.69 -11.12 18.57
N GLU A 45 -11.04 -10.91 19.72
CA GLU A 45 -9.57 -10.75 19.78
C GLU A 45 -8.85 -12.03 19.31
N ARG A 46 -9.35 -13.21 19.69
CA ARG A 46 -8.84 -14.50 19.19
C ARG A 46 -8.99 -14.63 17.67
N ALA A 47 -10.19 -14.37 17.15
CA ALA A 47 -10.45 -14.43 15.71
C ALA A 47 -9.59 -13.46 14.90
N LEU A 48 -9.35 -12.25 15.43
CA LEU A 48 -8.44 -11.28 14.81
C LEU A 48 -6.99 -11.75 14.82
N SER A 49 -6.49 -12.22 15.96
CA SER A 49 -5.13 -12.79 16.10
C SER A 49 -4.92 -13.95 15.12
N ASP A 50 -5.88 -14.87 15.02
CA ASP A 50 -5.78 -16.02 14.13
C ASP A 50 -5.81 -15.59 12.65
N GLY A 51 -6.63 -14.59 12.32
CA GLY A 51 -6.66 -13.96 11.00
C GLY A 51 -5.34 -13.25 10.64
N GLU A 52 -4.71 -12.56 11.59
CA GLU A 52 -3.41 -11.90 11.41
C GLU A 52 -2.28 -12.92 11.20
N LYS A 53 -2.23 -14.00 12.00
CA LYS A 53 -1.27 -15.09 11.81
C LYS A 53 -1.42 -15.77 10.45
N THR A 54 -2.67 -16.00 10.04
CA THR A 54 -2.96 -16.58 8.72
C THR A 54 -2.44 -15.65 7.63
N LEU A 55 -2.75 -14.35 7.72
CA LEU A 55 -2.30 -13.37 6.74
C LEU A 55 -0.77 -13.29 6.64
N GLU A 56 -0.07 -13.34 7.77
CA GLU A 56 1.39 -13.33 7.82
C GLU A 56 2.00 -14.58 7.18
N SER A 57 1.39 -15.75 7.36
CA SER A 57 1.84 -16.99 6.68
C SER A 57 1.73 -16.93 5.16
N TYR A 58 0.82 -16.10 4.63
CA TYR A 58 0.61 -15.89 3.20
C TYR A 58 1.25 -14.58 2.68
N ALA A 59 2.10 -13.93 3.47
CA ALA A 59 2.76 -12.70 3.04
C ALA A 59 3.57 -12.94 1.75
N HIS A 60 3.28 -12.15 0.71
CA HIS A 60 4.03 -12.22 -0.54
C HIS A 60 5.41 -11.57 -0.34
N PRO A 61 6.53 -12.17 -0.80
CA PRO A 61 7.87 -11.61 -0.62
C PRO A 61 8.08 -10.26 -1.31
N ASP A 62 7.41 -10.05 -2.44
CA ASP A 62 7.44 -8.79 -3.22
C ASP A 62 6.02 -8.31 -3.55
N PRO A 63 5.30 -7.69 -2.60
CA PRO A 63 3.89 -7.35 -2.80
C PRO A 63 3.72 -6.24 -3.84
N TYR A 64 2.57 -6.21 -4.52
CA TYR A 64 2.29 -5.12 -5.47
C TYR A 64 2.15 -3.77 -4.75
N ILE A 65 3.02 -2.82 -5.11
CA ILE A 65 2.98 -1.43 -4.61
C ILE A 65 2.62 -0.50 -5.76
N ILE A 66 1.68 0.41 -5.51
CA ILE A 66 1.30 1.44 -6.49
C ILE A 66 2.56 2.28 -6.80
N PRO A 67 2.91 2.51 -8.09
CA PRO A 67 4.19 3.11 -8.44
C PRO A 67 4.53 4.41 -7.71
N THR A 68 3.55 5.27 -7.43
CA THR A 68 3.76 6.58 -6.79
C THR A 68 3.73 6.55 -5.26
N MET A 69 3.31 5.44 -4.63
CA MET A 69 3.35 5.29 -3.17
C MET A 69 4.76 4.96 -2.70
N TYR A 70 5.01 5.15 -1.40
CA TYR A 70 6.27 4.75 -0.76
C TYR A 70 6.61 3.29 -1.08
N GLY A 71 7.85 3.03 -1.48
CA GLY A 71 8.33 1.72 -1.94
C GLY A 71 7.96 1.39 -3.40
N GLY A 72 7.17 2.23 -4.08
CA GLY A 72 6.82 2.07 -5.49
C GLY A 72 7.91 2.60 -6.44
N SER A 73 7.93 2.10 -7.66
CA SER A 73 8.97 2.39 -8.66
C SER A 73 9.03 3.85 -9.15
N LYS A 74 8.00 4.66 -8.90
CA LYS A 74 7.89 6.08 -9.24
C LYS A 74 7.86 6.98 -8.00
N TYR A 75 8.06 6.42 -6.81
CA TYR A 75 8.10 7.21 -5.58
C TYR A 75 9.23 8.23 -5.64
N ALA A 76 8.92 9.49 -5.31
CA ALA A 76 9.87 10.60 -5.30
C ALA A 76 10.70 10.75 -6.61
N ARG A 77 10.16 10.32 -7.75
CA ARG A 77 10.86 10.42 -9.04
C ARG A 77 11.03 11.88 -9.51
N ASN A 78 10.04 12.73 -9.22
CA ASN A 78 10.05 14.15 -9.57
C ASN A 78 9.40 14.97 -8.43
N PRO A 79 10.09 15.13 -7.28
CA PRO A 79 9.59 15.95 -6.20
C PRO A 79 9.58 17.42 -6.64
N GLU A 80 8.63 18.19 -6.11
CA GLU A 80 8.66 19.64 -6.28
C GLU A 80 9.94 20.20 -5.65
N PRO A 81 10.63 21.15 -6.32
CA PRO A 81 11.81 21.77 -5.75
C PRO A 81 11.47 22.46 -4.42
N PRO A 82 12.38 22.44 -3.45
CA PRO A 82 12.14 23.07 -2.16
C PRO A 82 11.90 24.58 -2.30
N SER A 83 11.04 25.13 -1.45
CA SER A 83 10.74 26.56 -1.43
C SER A 83 12.02 27.39 -1.23
N GLY A 84 12.23 28.41 -2.06
CA GLY A 84 13.41 29.28 -2.01
C GLY A 84 14.50 28.93 -3.04
N VAL A 85 14.32 27.86 -3.82
CA VAL A 85 15.17 27.56 -4.98
C VAL A 85 14.49 28.07 -6.25
N SER A 86 15.11 29.04 -6.92
CA SER A 86 14.69 29.52 -8.24
C SER A 86 15.69 29.08 -9.30
N MET A 87 15.21 28.57 -10.43
CA MET A 87 16.04 28.38 -11.61
C MET A 87 16.18 29.72 -12.33
N VAL A 88 17.40 30.24 -12.40
CA VAL A 88 17.73 31.44 -13.20
C VAL A 88 18.25 30.96 -14.55
N PHE A 89 17.49 31.22 -15.62
CA PHE A 89 17.87 30.82 -16.99
C PHE A 89 18.66 31.94 -17.70
N ASP A 90 19.65 32.53 -17.03
CA ASP A 90 20.43 33.64 -17.58
C ASP A 90 21.93 33.32 -17.55
N PHE A 91 22.33 32.38 -18.41
CA PHE A 91 23.67 31.79 -18.52
C PHE A 91 24.80 32.84 -18.55
N GLY A 92 25.32 33.22 -17.38
CA GLY A 92 26.44 34.17 -17.23
C GLY A 92 26.04 35.65 -17.13
N ARG A 93 24.75 36.00 -16.99
CA ARG A 93 24.30 37.39 -16.73
C ARG A 93 23.48 37.54 -15.45
N GLU A 94 23.51 36.53 -14.62
CA GLU A 94 22.88 36.48 -13.31
C GLU A 94 23.27 37.72 -12.48
N GLU A 95 22.28 38.41 -11.88
CA GLU A 95 22.48 39.68 -11.16
C GLU A 95 23.53 39.58 -10.05
N TYR A 96 23.63 38.43 -9.38
CA TYR A 96 24.61 38.19 -8.32
C TYR A 96 26.03 37.87 -8.83
N ALA A 97 26.19 37.54 -10.11
CA ALA A 97 27.49 37.26 -10.73
C ALA A 97 28.16 38.52 -11.31
N LYS A 98 27.42 39.63 -11.42
CA LYS A 98 27.97 40.94 -11.83
C LYS A 98 28.83 41.50 -10.69
N PRO A 99 30.13 41.80 -10.91
CA PRO A 99 30.93 42.47 -9.89
C PRO A 99 30.33 43.85 -9.57
N LYS A 100 30.31 44.20 -8.28
CA LYS A 100 29.83 45.50 -7.78
C LYS A 100 30.67 46.66 -8.30
#